data_AF-A0A522P473-F1
#
_entry.id   AF-A0A522P473-F1
#
_cell.length_a   1.000
_cell.length_b   1.000
_cell.length_c   1.000
_cell.angle_alpha   90.00
_cell.angle_beta   90.00
_cell.angle_gamma   90.00
#
_symmetry.space_group_name_H-M   'P 1'
#
loop_
_entity.id
_entity.type
_entity.pdbx_description
1 polymer ?
#
loop_
_entity_poly.entity_id
_entity_poly.type
_entity_poly.pdbx_seq_one_letter_code
_entity_poly.pdbx_strand_id
1 'polypeptide(L)'
;MTRGTDAVAGTDAVAVTDAVADTAADAMQVHRVAATAVLLRDTDRGPEVLMLERPADRGSFAGAWVFPGGSVDAGDGLPGVPGTLAAPGEEAAARRAAVREVYEESALELTEGALVLVSCWTPPATVPRRFRTWFYYAQEPGGDITLSPAESVGYRWIHPASALQLHGQGRLQLVAPTWVTLHSLADAVSVGEVLTRARGTQLQHYATHLSPPEQGGIPLWQGDVAYHDAALFASAGPRHRLDTRRLPWVFERSGF
;
A
#
# COMPACT_ATOMS: atom_id res chain seq x y z
N MET A 1 -41.48 -38.48 -45.68
CA MET A 1 -40.20 -37.77 -45.79
C MET A 1 -40.36 -36.45 -45.05
N THR A 2 -40.23 -36.44 -43.72
CA THR A 2 -39.03 -36.30 -42.84
C THR A 2 -38.68 -34.84 -42.52
N ARG A 3 -38.69 -34.59 -41.19
CA ARG A 3 -38.37 -33.38 -40.42
C ARG A 3 -36.90 -32.94 -40.52
N GLY A 4 -36.65 -31.70 -40.09
CA GLY A 4 -35.42 -31.21 -39.44
C GLY A 4 -35.01 -29.83 -39.97
N THR A 5 -34.49 -28.86 -39.22
CA THR A 5 -34.07 -28.72 -37.81
C THR A 5 -33.74 -27.24 -37.59
N ASP A 6 -33.73 -26.84 -36.32
CA ASP A 6 -33.56 -25.51 -35.74
C ASP A 6 -32.21 -24.79 -35.99
N ALA A 7 -32.33 -23.45 -36.06
CA ALA A 7 -31.67 -22.40 -35.26
C ALA A 7 -30.15 -22.06 -35.30
N VAL A 8 -29.96 -20.74 -35.07
CA VAL A 8 -28.85 -19.97 -34.47
C VAL A 8 -27.53 -19.78 -35.25
N ALA A 9 -27.24 -18.53 -35.60
CA ALA A 9 -25.89 -17.96 -35.54
C ALA A 9 -25.97 -16.44 -35.34
N GLY A 10 -25.75 -16.00 -34.11
CA GLY A 10 -25.60 -14.60 -33.73
C GLY A 10 -24.81 -14.57 -32.42
N THR A 11 -23.49 -14.58 -32.53
CA THR A 11 -22.58 -14.58 -31.38
C THR A 11 -21.62 -13.40 -31.46
N ASP A 12 -21.64 -12.62 -30.39
CA ASP A 12 -20.51 -12.00 -29.71
C ASP A 12 -19.64 -10.98 -30.47
N ALA A 13 -20.21 -9.80 -30.66
CA ALA A 13 -19.43 -8.56 -30.82
C ALA A 13 -19.62 -7.57 -29.64
N VAL A 14 -20.39 -7.92 -28.61
CA VAL A 14 -20.81 -6.99 -27.54
C VAL A 14 -20.03 -7.18 -26.22
N ALA A 15 -19.38 -8.32 -26.00
CA ALA A 15 -18.72 -8.62 -24.71
C ALA A 15 -17.28 -8.07 -24.57
N VAL A 16 -16.62 -7.66 -25.66
CA VAL A 16 -15.21 -7.20 -25.63
C VAL A 16 -15.10 -5.71 -25.31
N THR A 17 -16.17 -4.93 -25.52
CA THR A 17 -16.16 -3.47 -25.27
C THR A 17 -16.31 -3.11 -23.80
N ASP A 18 -17.00 -3.93 -23.01
CA ASP A 18 -17.29 -3.62 -21.60
C ASP A 18 -16.07 -3.81 -20.69
N ALA A 19 -15.24 -4.84 -20.91
CA ALA A 19 -14.04 -5.08 -20.09
C ALA A 19 -12.97 -3.99 -20.27
N VAL A 20 -12.79 -3.48 -21.50
CA VAL A 20 -11.84 -2.39 -21.79
C VAL A 20 -12.38 -1.06 -21.25
N ALA A 21 -13.70 -0.85 -21.29
CA ALA A 21 -14.36 0.32 -20.73
C ALA A 21 -14.31 0.36 -19.20
N ASP A 22 -14.45 -0.78 -18.52
CA ASP A 22 -14.37 -0.88 -17.06
C ASP A 22 -12.94 -0.60 -16.55
N THR A 23 -11.93 -1.08 -17.28
CA THR A 23 -10.51 -0.78 -17.00
C THR A 23 -10.18 0.71 -17.19
N ALA A 24 -10.78 1.36 -18.18
CA ALA A 24 -10.61 2.80 -18.44
C ALA A 24 -11.44 3.67 -17.49
N ALA A 25 -12.58 3.19 -17.00
CA ALA A 25 -13.45 3.89 -16.06
C ALA A 25 -12.90 3.87 -14.63
N ASP A 26 -12.28 2.76 -14.19
CA ASP A 26 -11.64 2.66 -12.88
C ASP A 26 -10.37 3.53 -12.80
N ALA A 27 -9.67 3.64 -13.93
CA ALA A 27 -8.57 4.58 -14.16
C ALA A 27 -9.02 6.06 -14.07
N MET A 28 -10.30 6.38 -14.27
CA MET A 28 -10.83 7.75 -14.35
C MET A 28 -11.33 8.31 -13.00
N GLN A 29 -11.29 7.53 -11.91
CA GLN A 29 -11.82 7.97 -10.61
C GLN A 29 -10.79 8.67 -9.72
N VAL A 30 -11.24 9.78 -9.13
CA VAL A 30 -10.38 10.76 -8.46
C VAL A 30 -9.78 10.20 -7.16
N HIS A 31 -8.49 9.86 -7.18
CA HIS A 31 -7.77 9.46 -5.98
C HIS A 31 -7.20 10.68 -5.27
N ARG A 32 -7.50 10.88 -3.99
CA ARG A 32 -6.66 11.81 -3.19
C ARG A 32 -5.24 11.25 -3.15
N VAL A 33 -4.25 12.14 -3.04
CA VAL A 33 -2.85 11.72 -2.95
C VAL A 33 -2.46 11.76 -1.49
N ALA A 34 -1.70 10.77 -1.05
CA ALA A 34 -1.13 10.69 0.28
C ALA A 34 0.33 10.24 0.19
N ALA A 35 1.05 10.40 1.29
CA ALA A 35 2.42 9.98 1.40
C ALA A 35 2.69 9.31 2.74
N THR A 36 3.66 8.40 2.77
CA THR A 36 4.04 7.65 3.95
C THR A 36 5.56 7.53 4.01
N ALA A 37 6.16 7.88 5.15
CA ALA A 37 7.59 7.80 5.39
C ALA A 37 7.92 6.66 6.37
N VAL A 38 8.70 5.69 5.90
CA VAL A 38 9.18 4.56 6.72
C VAL A 38 10.58 4.93 7.21
N LEU A 39 10.65 5.39 8.46
CA LEU A 39 11.91 5.78 9.08
C LEU A 39 12.60 4.59 9.70
N LEU A 40 13.88 4.43 9.35
CA LEU A 40 14.70 3.27 9.69
C LEU A 40 15.94 3.71 10.45
N ARG A 41 16.31 2.95 11.47
CA ARG A 41 17.58 3.13 12.19
C ARG A 41 18.29 1.81 12.39
N ASP A 42 19.62 1.84 12.37
CA ASP A 42 20.43 0.66 12.62
C ASP A 42 20.47 0.33 14.12
N THR A 43 20.49 -0.96 14.44
CA THR A 43 20.78 -1.50 15.76
C THR A 43 21.68 -2.72 15.63
N ASP A 44 22.24 -3.23 16.73
CA ASP A 44 23.04 -4.46 16.73
C ASP A 44 22.26 -5.71 16.26
N ARG A 45 20.93 -5.63 16.18
CA ARG A 45 20.04 -6.72 15.76
C ARG A 45 19.41 -6.50 14.38
N GLY A 46 19.95 -5.58 13.60
CA GLY A 46 19.37 -5.15 12.33
C GLY A 46 18.52 -3.88 12.47
N PRO A 47 17.87 -3.43 11.39
CA PRO A 47 17.16 -2.16 11.38
C PRO A 47 15.86 -2.23 12.19
N GLU A 48 15.58 -1.17 12.94
CA GLU A 48 14.27 -0.89 13.51
C GLU A 48 13.52 0.13 12.66
N VAL A 49 12.19 0.06 12.69
CA VAL A 49 11.31 1.03 12.03
C VAL A 49 10.50 1.81 13.05
N LEU A 50 10.32 3.11 12.81
CA LEU A 50 9.40 3.93 13.60
C LEU A 50 7.96 3.61 13.22
N MET A 51 7.17 3.18 14.19
CA MET A 51 5.74 2.98 14.05
C MET A 51 4.98 3.85 15.05
N LEU A 52 3.86 4.41 14.60
CA LEU A 52 2.94 5.24 15.38
C LEU A 52 1.63 4.48 15.63
N GLU A 53 1.11 4.58 16.84
CA GLU A 53 -0.17 3.99 17.23
C GLU A 53 -1.29 5.00 17.05
N ARG A 54 -2.24 4.70 16.15
CA ARG A 54 -3.39 5.57 15.94
C ARG A 54 -4.40 5.45 17.10
N PRO A 55 -5.09 6.54 17.48
CA PRO A 55 -6.21 6.50 18.41
C PRO A 55 -7.21 5.37 18.07
N ALA A 56 -7.64 4.63 19.08
CA ALA A 56 -8.57 3.50 18.92
C ALA A 56 -10.03 3.93 18.75
N ASP A 57 -10.36 5.18 19.07
CA ASP A 57 -11.72 5.73 19.10
C ASP A 57 -12.08 6.61 17.89
N ARG A 58 -11.10 6.91 17.01
CA ARG A 58 -11.31 7.86 15.90
C ARG A 58 -10.37 7.67 14.69
N GLY A 59 -10.80 8.23 13.57
CA GLY A 59 -10.03 8.30 12.32
C GLY A 59 -9.88 6.95 11.58
N SER A 60 -9.19 6.99 10.45
CA SER A 60 -9.33 5.98 9.37
C SER A 60 -8.76 4.58 9.57
N PHE A 61 -8.07 4.19 10.62
CA PHE A 61 -7.60 2.81 10.83
C PHE A 61 -7.42 2.69 12.33
N ALA A 62 -8.52 2.86 13.07
CA ALA A 62 -8.48 3.10 14.50
C ALA A 62 -7.76 1.93 15.22
N GLY A 63 -6.81 2.27 16.11
CA GLY A 63 -5.99 1.30 16.84
C GLY A 63 -4.87 0.62 16.02
N ALA A 64 -4.77 0.89 14.71
CA ALA A 64 -3.71 0.34 13.89
C ALA A 64 -2.37 1.04 14.15
N TRP A 65 -1.29 0.27 14.03
CA TRP A 65 0.07 0.76 13.97
C TRP A 65 0.44 1.06 12.52
N VAL A 66 0.86 2.29 12.28
CA VAL A 66 1.18 2.83 10.94
C VAL A 66 2.55 3.51 10.95
N PHE A 67 3.01 3.95 9.78
CA PHE A 67 4.16 4.85 9.69
C PHE A 67 3.66 6.30 9.62
N PRO A 68 4.50 7.30 9.95
CA PRO A 68 4.15 8.71 9.73
C PRO A 68 3.73 8.98 8.29
N GLY A 69 2.66 9.74 8.10
CA GLY A 69 2.16 10.06 6.78
C GLY A 69 0.68 10.47 6.75
N GLY A 70 0.35 11.27 5.75
CA GLY A 70 -0.98 11.81 5.57
C GLY A 70 -1.24 12.28 4.15
N SER A 71 -2.25 13.12 4.01
CA SER A 71 -2.72 13.57 2.70
C SER A 71 -1.82 14.66 2.15
N VAL A 72 -1.70 14.74 0.82
CA VAL A 72 -1.10 15.89 0.16
C VAL A 72 -2.06 17.08 0.28
N ASP A 73 -1.55 18.17 0.82
CA ASP A 73 -2.26 19.42 1.03
C ASP A 73 -1.81 20.51 0.06
N ALA A 74 -2.52 21.63 0.04
CA ALA A 74 -2.22 22.75 -0.88
C ALA A 74 -0.80 23.30 -0.70
N GLY A 75 -0.26 23.28 0.52
CA GLY A 75 1.11 23.70 0.82
C GLY A 75 2.19 22.80 0.21
N ASP A 76 1.84 21.56 -0.15
CA ASP A 76 2.76 20.61 -0.77
C ASP A 76 2.86 20.81 -2.30
N GLY A 77 2.17 21.80 -2.87
CA GLY A 77 2.41 22.26 -4.25
C GLY A 77 2.01 21.25 -5.33
N LEU A 78 0.93 20.49 -5.13
CA LEU A 78 0.32 19.66 -6.18
C LEU A 78 -0.33 20.58 -7.24
N PRO A 79 0.16 20.60 -8.50
CA PRO A 79 -0.44 21.42 -9.53
C PRO A 79 -1.71 20.75 -10.10
N GLY A 80 -2.83 21.49 -10.13
CA GLY A 80 -4.09 21.03 -10.74
C GLY A 80 -5.13 20.50 -9.74
N VAL A 81 -6.18 19.87 -10.27
CA VAL A 81 -7.26 19.29 -9.44
C VAL A 81 -6.75 18.00 -8.79
N PRO A 82 -6.82 17.87 -7.45
CA PRO A 82 -6.42 16.64 -6.77
C PRO A 82 -7.12 15.42 -7.37
N GLY A 83 -6.33 14.43 -7.77
CA GLY A 83 -6.78 13.08 -8.12
C GLY A 83 -7.05 12.75 -9.59
N THR A 84 -6.52 13.51 -10.55
CA THR A 84 -6.31 12.95 -11.89
C THR A 84 -5.15 11.96 -11.87
N LEU A 85 -5.15 10.96 -12.76
CA LEU A 85 -4.03 9.99 -12.87
C LEU A 85 -2.70 10.72 -13.08
N ALA A 86 -1.75 10.52 -12.16
CA ALA A 86 -0.33 10.84 -12.34
C ALA A 86 -0.12 12.23 -12.96
N ALA A 87 -0.76 13.24 -12.36
CA ALA A 87 -0.50 14.62 -12.76
C ALA A 87 1.02 14.87 -12.66
N PRO A 88 1.66 15.49 -13.66
CA PRO A 88 3.07 15.84 -13.56
C PRO A 88 3.36 16.55 -12.23
N GLY A 89 4.27 15.99 -11.42
CA GLY A 89 4.58 16.51 -10.09
C GLY A 89 3.79 15.90 -8.91
N GLU A 90 2.92 14.93 -9.15
CA GLU A 90 2.19 14.20 -8.07
C GLU A 90 3.15 13.61 -7.03
N GLU A 91 4.15 12.86 -7.48
CA GLU A 91 5.16 12.26 -6.59
C GLU A 91 5.98 13.34 -5.86
N ALA A 92 6.29 14.46 -6.51
CA ALA A 92 7.03 15.55 -5.86
C ALA A 92 6.20 16.22 -4.77
N ALA A 93 4.89 16.36 -4.95
CA ALA A 93 3.99 16.85 -3.92
C ALA A 93 3.84 15.84 -2.76
N ALA A 94 3.71 14.54 -3.08
CA ALA A 94 3.69 13.49 -2.07
C ALA A 94 5.00 13.45 -1.26
N ARG A 95 6.15 13.68 -1.89
CA ARG A 95 7.45 13.77 -1.22
C ARG A 95 7.50 14.92 -0.21
N ARG A 96 6.97 16.10 -0.56
CA ARG A 96 6.85 17.23 0.36
C ARG A 96 5.88 16.94 1.50
N ALA A 97 4.75 16.31 1.20
CA ALA A 97 3.80 15.87 2.22
C ALA A 97 4.45 14.89 3.20
N ALA A 98 5.23 13.91 2.73
CA ALA A 98 5.94 12.98 3.61
C ALA A 98 6.89 13.70 4.58
N VAL A 99 7.60 14.73 4.14
CA VAL A 99 8.48 15.54 5.01
C VAL A 99 7.65 16.30 6.05
N ARG A 100 6.58 16.97 5.62
CA ARG A 100 5.68 17.73 6.49
C ARG A 100 5.04 16.83 7.56
N GLU A 101 4.44 15.72 7.14
CA GLU A 101 3.74 14.78 8.02
C GLU A 101 4.69 14.16 9.06
N VAL A 102 5.94 13.84 8.68
CA VAL A 102 6.94 13.37 9.66
C VAL A 102 7.19 14.42 10.73
N TYR A 103 7.33 15.69 10.35
CA TYR A 103 7.53 16.78 11.31
C TYR A 103 6.28 16.99 12.18
N GLU A 104 5.09 17.04 11.60
CA GLU A 104 3.83 17.26 12.31
C GLU A 104 3.49 16.13 13.28
N GLU A 105 3.73 14.87 12.91
CA GLU A 105 3.37 13.71 13.73
C GLU A 105 4.44 13.31 14.75
N SER A 106 5.71 13.66 14.54
CA SER A 106 6.82 13.16 15.35
C SER A 106 7.88 14.19 15.75
N ALA A 107 7.80 15.43 15.25
CA ALA A 107 8.81 16.48 15.40
C ALA A 107 10.20 16.17 14.82
N LEU A 108 10.32 15.09 14.03
CA LEU A 108 11.57 14.73 13.35
C LEU A 108 11.74 15.57 12.07
N GLU A 109 12.97 16.03 11.80
CA GLU A 109 13.26 16.89 10.65
C GLU A 109 13.86 16.07 9.50
N LEU A 110 13.10 15.93 8.41
CA LEU A 110 13.59 15.32 7.17
C LEU A 110 13.76 16.35 6.07
N THR A 111 14.55 15.98 5.06
CA THR A 111 14.61 16.70 3.79
C THR A 111 14.09 15.81 2.67
N GLU A 112 13.57 16.41 1.60
CA GLU A 112 13.07 15.67 0.43
C GLU A 112 14.14 14.73 -0.18
N GLY A 113 15.42 15.13 -0.12
CA GLY A 113 16.54 14.35 -0.64
C GLY A 113 16.89 13.12 0.19
N ALA A 114 16.44 13.05 1.46
CA ALA A 114 16.63 11.87 2.29
C ALA A 114 15.68 10.72 1.90
N LEU A 115 14.53 11.04 1.30
CA LEU A 115 13.48 10.09 0.97
C LEU A 115 13.85 9.25 -0.27
N VAL A 116 13.67 7.93 -0.16
CA VAL A 116 13.85 6.95 -1.24
C VAL A 116 12.49 6.40 -1.61
N LEU A 117 12.03 6.67 -2.82
CA LEU A 117 10.72 6.19 -3.27
C LEU A 117 10.75 4.67 -3.45
N VAL A 118 9.78 3.95 -2.87
CA VAL A 118 9.79 2.47 -2.89
C VAL A 118 8.52 1.83 -3.43
N SER A 119 7.35 2.42 -3.18
CA SER A 119 6.10 1.86 -3.68
C SER A 119 5.01 2.90 -3.80
N CYS A 120 4.03 2.63 -4.65
CA CYS A 120 2.83 3.43 -4.80
C CYS A 120 1.60 2.51 -4.70
N TRP A 121 0.72 2.81 -3.75
CA TRP A 121 -0.44 1.98 -3.40
C TRP A 121 -1.71 2.64 -3.91
N THR A 122 -2.48 1.93 -4.73
CA THR A 122 -3.82 2.34 -5.14
C THR A 122 -4.84 1.42 -4.46
N PRO A 123 -5.74 1.95 -3.62
CA PRO A 123 -6.75 1.16 -2.94
C PRO A 123 -7.80 0.61 -3.91
N PRO A 124 -8.56 -0.44 -3.53
CA PRO A 124 -9.58 -1.01 -4.40
C PRO A 124 -10.71 0.00 -4.69
N ALA A 125 -11.30 -0.12 -5.86
CA ALA A 125 -12.37 0.75 -6.37
C ALA A 125 -13.57 0.87 -5.41
N THR A 126 -13.84 -0.20 -4.66
CA THR A 126 -14.96 -0.32 -3.71
C THR A 126 -14.83 0.54 -2.46
N VAL A 127 -13.65 1.11 -2.19
CA VAL A 127 -13.44 1.95 -0.99
C VAL A 127 -13.96 3.37 -1.22
N PRO A 128 -14.80 3.95 -0.33
CA PRO A 128 -15.40 5.27 -0.55
C PRO A 128 -14.38 6.43 -0.60
N ARG A 129 -13.33 6.36 0.22
CA ARG A 129 -12.24 7.36 0.27
C ARG A 129 -10.94 6.72 -0.20
N ARG A 130 -10.58 6.97 -1.45
CA ARG A 130 -9.40 6.37 -2.07
C ARG A 130 -8.23 7.34 -2.02
N PHE A 131 -7.19 6.96 -1.29
CA PHE A 131 -5.91 7.64 -1.27
C PHE A 131 -4.89 6.81 -2.04
N ARG A 132 -4.42 7.31 -3.18
CA ARG A 132 -3.20 6.80 -3.77
C ARG A 132 -2.03 7.25 -2.89
N THR A 133 -1.30 6.30 -2.35
CA THR A 133 -0.31 6.59 -1.31
C THR A 133 1.10 6.24 -1.79
N TRP A 134 1.99 7.23 -1.79
CA TRP A 134 3.40 7.09 -2.13
C TRP A 134 4.22 6.77 -0.88
N PHE A 135 4.98 5.69 -0.91
CA PHE A 135 5.78 5.23 0.22
C PHE A 135 7.26 5.50 -0.02
N TYR A 136 7.92 5.98 1.03
CA TYR A 136 9.32 6.32 1.03
C TYR A 136 10.06 5.62 2.16
N TYR A 137 11.30 5.19 1.92
CA TYR A 137 12.24 4.81 2.97
C TYR A 137 13.15 5.99 3.27
N ALA A 138 13.50 6.19 4.53
CA ALA A 138 14.56 7.12 4.93
C ALA A 138 15.28 6.61 6.17
N GLN A 139 16.55 6.96 6.30
CA GLN A 139 17.27 6.83 7.56
C GLN A 139 16.71 7.85 8.55
N GLU A 140 16.63 7.48 9.83
CA GLU A 140 16.21 8.42 10.87
C GLU A 140 17.14 9.65 10.88
N PRO A 141 16.59 10.87 11.02
CA PRO A 141 17.40 12.09 11.06
C PRO A 141 18.06 12.33 12.44
N GLY A 142 17.69 11.52 13.45
CA GLY A 142 17.95 11.83 14.87
C GLY A 142 17.00 12.88 15.43
N GLY A 143 17.04 13.08 16.74
CA GLY A 143 16.15 14.01 17.45
C GLY A 143 15.17 13.31 18.39
N ASP A 144 14.47 14.10 19.21
CA ASP A 144 13.48 13.61 20.16
C ASP A 144 12.10 13.52 19.50
N ILE A 145 11.44 12.37 19.65
CA ILE A 145 10.09 12.18 19.14
C ILE A 145 9.08 12.89 20.05
N THR A 146 8.34 13.84 19.47
CA THR A 146 7.18 14.47 20.12
C THR A 146 5.95 14.21 19.26
N LEU A 147 4.99 13.45 19.79
CA LEU A 147 3.79 13.07 19.05
C LEU A 147 2.75 14.18 19.01
N SER A 148 2.05 14.29 17.88
CA SER A 148 0.75 14.98 17.80
C SER A 148 -0.35 14.12 18.47
N PRO A 149 -0.89 14.50 19.65
CA PRO A 149 -1.83 13.65 20.40
C PRO A 149 -3.20 13.47 19.73
N ALA A 150 -3.51 14.33 18.74
CA ALA A 150 -4.72 14.19 17.94
C ALA A 150 -4.62 12.98 16.99
N GLU A 151 -3.41 12.63 16.56
CA GLU A 151 -3.14 11.71 15.46
C GLU A 151 -2.53 10.40 15.93
N SER A 152 -1.70 10.46 16.98
CA SER A 152 -0.97 9.32 17.51
C SER A 152 -0.97 9.31 19.04
N VAL A 153 -1.25 8.15 19.64
CA VAL A 153 -1.29 7.95 21.10
C VAL A 153 -0.06 7.25 21.65
N GLY A 154 0.81 6.76 20.77
CA GLY A 154 2.04 6.07 21.13
C GLY A 154 2.96 5.89 19.93
N TYR A 155 4.22 5.57 20.19
CA TYR A 155 5.20 5.21 19.16
C TYR A 155 6.10 4.09 19.63
N ARG A 156 6.71 3.39 18.67
CA ARG A 156 7.74 2.39 18.90
C ARG A 156 8.75 2.41 17.79
N TRP A 157 10.02 2.33 18.16
CA TRP A 157 11.02 1.72 17.30
C TRP A 157 10.94 0.20 17.49
N ILE A 158 10.75 -0.53 16.41
CA ILE A 158 10.57 -1.98 16.46
C ILE A 158 11.21 -2.66 15.27
N HIS A 159 11.85 -3.81 15.49
CA HIS A 159 12.34 -4.65 14.40
C HIS A 159 11.16 -5.16 13.55
N PRO A 160 11.20 -5.09 12.21
CA PRO A 160 10.06 -5.43 11.37
C PRO A 160 9.51 -6.85 11.60
N ALA A 161 10.38 -7.85 11.75
CA ALA A 161 9.97 -9.23 12.06
C ALA A 161 9.21 -9.34 13.41
N SER A 162 9.59 -8.54 14.42
CA SER A 162 8.91 -8.50 15.71
C SER A 162 7.51 -7.88 15.60
N ALA A 163 7.35 -6.84 14.78
CA ALA A 163 6.04 -6.24 14.52
C ALA A 163 5.08 -7.24 13.84
N LEU A 164 5.58 -7.98 12.84
CA LEU A 164 4.84 -9.04 12.17
C LEU A 164 4.45 -10.18 13.12
N GLN A 165 5.35 -10.57 14.02
CA GLN A 165 5.08 -11.58 15.05
C GLN A 165 3.99 -11.13 16.02
N LEU A 166 4.08 -9.90 16.53
CA LEU A 166 3.05 -9.33 17.42
C LEU A 166 1.69 -9.25 16.72
N HIS A 167 1.69 -8.89 15.43
CA HIS A 167 0.49 -8.92 14.62
C HIS A 167 -0.08 -10.33 14.46
N GLY A 168 0.76 -11.32 14.14
CA GLY A 168 0.36 -12.72 14.06
C GLY A 168 -0.22 -13.28 15.37
N GLN A 169 0.13 -12.68 16.52
CA GLN A 169 -0.41 -12.98 17.84
C GLN A 169 -1.66 -12.16 18.21
N GLY A 170 -2.12 -11.26 17.34
CA GLY A 170 -3.24 -10.35 17.62
C GLY A 170 -2.93 -9.25 18.63
N ARG A 171 -1.65 -8.95 18.89
CA ARG A 171 -1.19 -7.96 19.89
C ARG A 171 -0.81 -6.61 19.29
N LEU A 172 -0.79 -6.52 17.96
CA LEU A 172 -0.47 -5.31 17.21
C LEU A 172 -1.32 -5.32 15.94
N GLN A 173 -2.18 -4.34 15.75
CA GLN A 173 -3.06 -4.27 14.59
C GLN A 173 -2.32 -3.62 13.42
N LEU A 174 -2.28 -4.27 12.27
CA LEU A 174 -1.66 -3.78 11.04
C LEU A 174 -2.68 -3.70 9.91
N VAL A 175 -2.35 -2.89 8.91
CA VAL A 175 -3.06 -2.84 7.63
C VAL A 175 -2.16 -3.38 6.53
N ALA A 176 -2.75 -3.80 5.40
CA ALA A 176 -2.03 -4.50 4.34
C ALA A 176 -0.78 -3.77 3.82
N PRO A 177 -0.81 -2.46 3.51
CA PRO A 177 0.40 -1.74 3.08
C PRO A 177 1.52 -1.81 4.12
N THR A 178 1.20 -1.52 5.39
CA THR A 178 2.16 -1.57 6.50
C THR A 178 2.73 -2.98 6.68
N TRP A 179 1.88 -4.01 6.64
CA TRP A 179 2.30 -5.41 6.78
C TRP A 179 3.28 -5.81 5.66
N VAL A 180 2.95 -5.50 4.39
CA VAL A 180 3.79 -5.86 3.23
C VAL A 180 5.13 -5.11 3.28
N THR A 181 5.11 -3.83 3.67
CA THR A 181 6.35 -3.07 3.90
C THR A 181 7.21 -3.71 4.97
N LEU A 182 6.65 -4.03 6.14
CA LEU A 182 7.38 -4.70 7.23
C LEU A 182 7.94 -6.06 6.78
N HIS A 183 7.16 -6.83 6.02
CA HIS A 183 7.60 -8.12 5.46
C HIS A 183 8.81 -7.96 4.54
N SER A 184 8.82 -6.93 3.69
CA SER A 184 9.96 -6.66 2.80
C SER A 184 11.26 -6.24 3.51
N LEU A 185 11.12 -5.78 4.76
CA LEU A 185 12.21 -5.31 5.61
C LEU A 185 12.64 -6.34 6.66
N ALA A 186 11.90 -7.44 6.82
CA ALA A 186 12.05 -8.38 7.93
C ALA A 186 13.44 -9.04 8.04
N ASP A 187 14.08 -9.27 6.89
CA ASP A 187 15.38 -9.93 6.79
C ASP A 187 16.53 -8.96 6.46
N ALA A 188 16.28 -7.64 6.51
CA ALA A 188 17.30 -6.64 6.24
C ALA A 188 18.39 -6.65 7.32
N VAL A 189 19.66 -6.49 6.92
CA VAL A 189 20.78 -6.49 7.87
C VAL A 189 21.14 -5.07 8.31
N SER A 190 20.93 -4.07 7.45
CA SER A 190 21.19 -2.66 7.77
C SER A 190 20.29 -1.69 7.02
N VAL A 191 20.16 -0.47 7.53
CA VAL A 191 19.48 0.63 6.83
C VAL A 191 20.17 0.94 5.50
N GLY A 192 21.50 0.97 5.48
CA GLY A 192 22.26 1.24 4.25
C GLY A 192 21.97 0.26 3.12
N GLU A 193 21.85 -1.03 3.44
CA GLU A 193 21.45 -2.07 2.48
C GLU A 193 20.02 -1.85 1.97
N VAL A 194 19.08 -1.55 2.88
CA VAL A 194 17.68 -1.26 2.53
C VAL A 194 17.60 -0.11 1.54
N LEU A 195 18.26 1.01 1.83
CA LEU A 195 18.23 2.20 0.97
C LEU A 195 18.92 1.94 -0.37
N THR A 196 20.02 1.20 -0.38
CA THR A 196 20.75 0.84 -1.62
C THR A 196 19.88 -0.04 -2.52
N ARG A 197 19.28 -1.09 -1.96
CA ARG A 197 18.35 -1.97 -2.65
C ARG A 197 17.14 -1.21 -3.19
N ALA A 198 16.56 -0.33 -2.39
CA ALA A 198 15.42 0.50 -2.80
C ALA A 198 15.75 1.40 -4.00
N ARG A 199 16.94 2.02 -4.05
CA ARG A 199 17.37 2.86 -5.18
C ARG A 199 17.62 2.07 -6.47
N GLY A 200 18.04 0.80 -6.35
CA GLY A 200 18.33 -0.07 -7.48
C GLY A 200 17.13 -0.88 -8.00
N THR A 201 16.00 -0.84 -7.31
CA THR A 201 14.81 -1.63 -7.64
C THR A 201 13.78 -0.78 -8.38
N GLN A 202 13.09 -1.37 -9.36
CA GLN A 202 11.96 -0.71 -10.02
C GLN A 202 10.84 -0.43 -9.01
N LEU A 203 10.24 0.76 -9.11
CA LEU A 203 9.10 1.17 -8.30
C LEU A 203 7.99 0.11 -8.33
N GLN A 204 7.54 -0.32 -7.15
CA GLN A 204 6.46 -1.28 -7.01
C GLN A 204 5.11 -0.58 -6.96
N HIS A 205 4.22 -0.92 -7.88
CA HIS A 205 2.84 -0.44 -7.87
C HIS A 205 1.90 -1.52 -7.32
N TYR A 206 1.22 -1.18 -6.23
CA TYR A 206 0.22 -2.04 -5.58
C TYR A 206 -1.18 -1.49 -5.87
N ALA A 207 -1.67 -1.73 -7.09
CA ALA A 207 -3.08 -1.55 -7.42
C ALA A 207 -3.85 -2.72 -6.80
N THR A 208 -4.65 -2.44 -5.78
CA THR A 208 -5.25 -3.49 -4.94
C THR A 208 -6.60 -3.89 -5.53
N HIS A 209 -6.74 -5.17 -5.90
CA HIS A 209 -8.03 -5.78 -6.16
C HIS A 209 -8.40 -6.66 -4.96
N LEU A 210 -9.66 -6.65 -4.55
CA LEU A 210 -10.13 -7.60 -3.53
C LEU A 210 -10.76 -8.78 -4.24
N SER A 211 -10.37 -10.00 -3.84
CA SER A 211 -11.12 -11.19 -4.23
C SER A 211 -12.59 -11.03 -3.77
N PRO A 212 -13.54 -11.72 -4.42
CA PRO A 212 -14.92 -11.77 -3.95
C PRO A 212 -15.05 -12.12 -2.46
N PRO A 213 -16.08 -11.61 -1.76
CA PRO A 213 -16.29 -11.87 -0.33
C PRO A 213 -16.35 -13.36 0.03
N GLU A 214 -16.93 -14.19 -0.83
CA GLU A 214 -16.98 -15.65 -0.67
C GLU A 214 -15.60 -16.33 -0.74
N GLN A 215 -14.61 -15.67 -1.35
CA GLN A 215 -13.21 -16.07 -1.37
C GLN A 215 -12.41 -15.42 -0.22
N GLY A 216 -13.06 -14.58 0.59
CA GLY A 216 -12.52 -13.98 1.81
C GLY A 216 -12.03 -12.55 1.67
N GLY A 217 -12.33 -11.86 0.56
CA GLY A 217 -11.95 -10.44 0.42
C GLY A 217 -10.44 -10.20 0.42
N ILE A 218 -9.66 -11.14 -0.11
CA ILE A 218 -8.20 -11.13 -0.04
C ILE A 218 -7.64 -10.06 -0.99
N PRO A 219 -6.71 -9.20 -0.53
CA PRO A 219 -5.93 -8.32 -1.40
C PRO A 219 -5.09 -9.10 -2.42
N LEU A 220 -5.29 -8.78 -3.68
CA LEU A 220 -4.55 -9.25 -4.86
C LEU A 220 -3.87 -8.05 -5.52
N TRP A 221 -2.69 -8.27 -6.07
CA TRP A 221 -1.94 -7.27 -6.82
C TRP A 221 -1.50 -7.81 -8.18
N GLN A 222 -1.12 -6.89 -9.07
CA GLN A 222 -0.70 -7.23 -10.42
C GLN A 222 0.37 -8.33 -10.40
N GLY A 223 0.20 -9.31 -11.28
CA GLY A 223 1.02 -10.52 -11.32
C GLY A 223 0.39 -11.73 -10.65
N ASP A 224 -0.72 -11.56 -9.92
CA ASP A 224 -1.50 -12.69 -9.44
C ASP A 224 -2.39 -13.29 -10.56
N VAL A 225 -2.48 -14.62 -10.66
CA VAL A 225 -3.32 -15.29 -11.69
C VAL A 225 -4.80 -14.88 -11.63
N ALA A 226 -5.28 -14.51 -10.46
CA ALA A 226 -6.68 -14.15 -10.23
C ALA A 226 -6.92 -12.64 -10.24
N TYR A 227 -5.89 -11.84 -10.57
CA TYR A 227 -5.96 -10.38 -10.47
C TYR A 227 -7.04 -9.77 -11.37
N HIS A 228 -7.21 -10.30 -12.59
CA HIS A 228 -8.21 -9.82 -13.55
C HIS A 228 -9.45 -10.74 -13.64
N ASP A 229 -9.38 -11.95 -13.08
CA ASP A 229 -10.47 -12.93 -13.14
C ASP A 229 -10.54 -13.74 -11.84
N ALA A 230 -11.56 -13.46 -11.04
CA ALA A 230 -11.79 -14.14 -9.77
C ALA A 230 -12.14 -15.63 -9.93
N ALA A 231 -12.56 -16.09 -11.11
CA ALA A 231 -12.78 -17.51 -11.38
C ALA A 231 -11.46 -18.31 -11.32
N LEU A 232 -10.32 -17.65 -11.53
CA LEU A 232 -8.99 -18.25 -11.47
C LEU A 232 -8.40 -18.28 -10.06
N PHE A 233 -9.14 -17.88 -9.03
CA PHE A 233 -8.63 -17.76 -7.65
C PHE A 233 -7.96 -19.03 -7.13
N ALA A 234 -8.55 -20.20 -7.41
CA ALA A 234 -8.05 -21.51 -7.03
C ALA A 234 -7.09 -22.13 -8.05
N SER A 235 -6.95 -21.54 -9.24
CA SER A 235 -6.10 -22.06 -10.31
C SER A 235 -4.62 -21.99 -9.93
N ALA A 236 -3.84 -22.97 -10.39
CA ALA A 236 -2.39 -22.91 -10.31
C ALA A 236 -1.87 -21.74 -11.15
N GLY A 237 -0.80 -21.09 -10.70
CA GLY A 237 -0.19 -19.97 -11.43
C GLY A 237 0.57 -19.02 -10.51
N PRO A 238 1.07 -17.91 -11.06
CA PRO A 238 1.70 -16.85 -10.30
C PRO A 238 0.80 -16.32 -9.16
N ARG A 239 1.45 -15.87 -8.09
CA ARG A 239 0.80 -15.36 -6.88
C ARG A 239 1.38 -14.00 -6.53
N HIS A 240 0.51 -13.07 -6.19
CA HIS A 240 0.86 -11.79 -5.59
C HIS A 240 -0.31 -11.32 -4.74
N ARG A 241 -0.46 -11.94 -3.57
CA ARG A 241 -1.62 -11.76 -2.70
C ARG A 241 -1.26 -11.84 -1.24
N LEU A 242 -2.11 -11.27 -0.38
CA LEU A 242 -1.96 -11.34 1.08
C LEU A 242 -3.20 -11.97 1.70
N ASP A 243 -3.15 -13.25 2.06
CA ASP A 243 -4.24 -13.92 2.74
C ASP A 243 -4.44 -13.33 4.16
N THR A 244 -5.47 -12.50 4.30
CA THR A 244 -5.80 -11.79 5.54
C THR A 244 -6.88 -12.49 6.38
N ARG A 245 -7.37 -13.65 5.93
CA ARG A 245 -8.55 -14.33 6.53
C ARG A 245 -8.30 -14.84 7.95
N ARG A 246 -7.04 -15.11 8.29
CA ARG A 246 -6.62 -15.58 9.61
C ARG A 246 -5.24 -15.06 9.95
N LEU A 247 -4.99 -14.87 11.24
CA LEU A 247 -3.64 -14.61 11.75
C LEU A 247 -2.86 -15.93 11.90
N PRO A 248 -1.53 -15.93 11.66
CA PRO A 248 -0.78 -14.88 10.96
C PRO A 248 -1.18 -14.78 9.48
N TRP A 249 -1.17 -13.57 8.93
CA TRP A 249 -1.37 -13.36 7.50
C TRP A 249 -0.27 -14.03 6.68
N VAL A 250 -0.61 -14.46 5.47
CA VAL A 250 0.32 -15.13 4.55
C VAL A 250 0.44 -14.33 3.27
N PHE A 251 1.65 -13.87 2.97
CA PHE A 251 1.95 -13.19 1.72
C PHE A 251 2.53 -14.18 0.72
N GLU A 252 1.84 -14.35 -0.40
CA GLU A 252 2.24 -15.23 -1.48
C GLU A 252 2.74 -14.37 -2.64
N ARG A 253 4.04 -14.47 -2.92
CA ARG A 253 4.67 -13.81 -4.07
C ARG A 253 5.54 -14.80 -4.83
N SER A 254 5.12 -15.22 -6.02
CA SER A 254 5.82 -16.24 -6.82
C SER A 254 5.47 -16.16 -8.31
N GLY A 255 6.36 -16.67 -9.16
CA GLY A 255 6.11 -16.82 -10.60
C GLY A 255 6.43 -15.56 -11.42
N PHE A 256 7.43 -14.80 -10.99
CA PHE A 256 7.99 -13.63 -11.69
C PHE A 256 9.42 -13.93 -12.14
#